data_AF-A0A7E4VXU7-F1
#
_entry.id   AF-A0A7E4VXU7-F1
#
_cell.length_a   1.000
_cell.length_b   1.000
_cell.length_c   1.000
_cell.angle_alpha   90.00
_cell.angle_beta   90.00
_cell.angle_gamma   90.00
#
_symmetry.space_group_name_H-M   'P 1'
#
loop_
_entity.id
_entity.type
_entity.pdbx_description
1 polymer ?
#
loop_
_entity_poly.entity_id
_entity_poly.type
_entity_poly.pdbx_seq_one_letter_code
_entity_poly.pdbx_strand_id
1 'polypeptide(L)'
;MSIIDGHVYVLMTGIARFTNFTFACYVYCMYCAVLALCVFAFPVQFYFRFKTLGQNDTVSTVFHIALWLIMIFFASFIFFLFVLAYDFHTDLASYNYHHSQIIAQFVNFDASMPFVVGTPESIVLTLNFAFSLVLFITSSLIVIYYARCISKLIVHNAEMTDRFKHLYLMMHRTLIIQAVIFFVAAVGPAMSLCLFQVLKLKDAYVLFSLGASFFAWTPVINPLVSMYLVRPYRRMLFTKILGVFGVNRVYPSISMGGGTHPYVSKISTIFNT
;
A
#
# COMPACT_ATOMS: atom_id res chain seq x y z
N MET A 1 11.29 12.07 10.28
CA MET A 1 10.03 12.59 10.85
C MET A 1 10.05 12.30 12.33
N SER A 2 9.69 13.28 13.15
CA SER A 2 9.84 13.27 14.61
C SER A 2 8.58 13.85 15.24
N ILE A 3 8.19 13.41 16.44
CA ILE A 3 7.08 14.00 17.19
C ILE A 3 7.66 14.62 18.45
N ILE A 4 7.43 15.92 18.67
CA ILE A 4 7.92 16.66 19.83
C ILE A 4 6.76 17.50 20.37
N ASP A 5 6.43 17.37 21.65
CA ASP A 5 5.30 18.06 22.29
C ASP A 5 3.98 17.90 21.51
N GLY A 6 3.74 16.71 20.96
CA GLY A 6 2.56 16.39 20.14
C GLY A 6 2.56 17.01 18.73
N HIS A 7 3.58 17.80 18.38
CA HIS A 7 3.77 18.35 17.05
C HIS A 7 4.52 17.36 16.19
N VAL A 8 4.04 17.18 14.96
CA VAL A 8 4.59 16.23 14.00
C VAL A 8 5.51 16.98 13.05
N TYR A 9 6.81 16.70 13.10
CA TYR A 9 7.83 17.31 12.28
C TYR A 9 8.29 16.36 11.18
N VAL A 10 8.02 16.71 9.93
CA VAL A 10 8.46 15.94 8.77
C VAL A 10 9.63 16.64 8.12
N LEU A 11 10.78 16.02 8.25
CA LEU A 11 12.00 16.50 7.65
C LEU A 11 12.11 16.02 6.20
N MET A 12 12.29 16.94 5.27
CA MET A 12 12.46 16.62 3.86
C MET A 12 13.94 16.38 3.56
N THR A 13 14.28 15.15 3.19
CA THR A 13 15.65 14.74 2.86
C THR A 13 15.78 14.37 1.38
N GLY A 14 17.00 14.10 0.91
CA GLY A 14 17.25 13.71 -0.49
C GLY A 14 17.05 14.86 -1.47
N ILE A 15 16.41 14.60 -2.63
CA ILE A 15 16.22 15.62 -3.69
C ILE A 15 15.31 16.76 -3.22
N ALA A 16 14.29 16.45 -2.40
CA ALA A 16 13.35 17.44 -1.88
C ALA A 16 14.03 18.53 -1.04
N ARG A 17 15.19 18.25 -0.44
CA ARG A 17 15.97 19.24 0.33
C ARG A 17 16.50 20.40 -0.52
N PHE A 18 16.67 20.17 -1.82
CA PHE A 18 17.21 21.15 -2.77
C PHE A 18 16.12 21.92 -3.52
N THR A 19 14.85 21.66 -3.17
CA THR A 19 13.70 22.31 -3.80
C THR A 19 13.10 23.35 -2.88
N ASN A 20 12.25 24.22 -3.44
CA ASN A 20 11.50 25.18 -2.62
C ASN A 20 10.64 24.43 -1.58
N PHE A 21 10.54 24.99 -0.38
CA PHE A 21 9.71 24.51 0.72
C PHE A 21 8.32 24.08 0.29
N THR A 22 7.61 24.95 -0.45
CA THR A 22 6.25 24.68 -0.92
C THR A 22 6.19 23.42 -1.79
N PHE A 23 7.19 23.22 -2.65
CA PHE A 23 7.27 22.03 -3.48
C PHE A 23 7.51 20.77 -2.64
N ALA A 24 8.44 20.83 -1.68
CA ALA A 24 8.72 19.72 -0.78
C ALA A 24 7.48 19.30 0.04
N CYS A 25 6.66 20.28 0.44
CA CYS A 25 5.38 20.04 1.10
C CYS A 25 4.37 19.32 0.21
N TYR A 26 4.23 19.75 -1.05
CA TYR A 26 3.37 19.06 -2.01
C TYR A 26 3.84 17.64 -2.30
N VAL A 27 5.15 17.42 -2.39
CA VAL A 27 5.73 16.08 -2.54
C VAL A 27 5.34 15.18 -1.36
N TYR A 28 5.38 15.70 -0.13
CA TYR A 28 4.95 14.94 1.04
C TYR A 28 3.44 14.66 1.06
N CYS A 29 2.61 15.65 0.72
CA CYS A 29 1.16 15.44 0.61
C CYS A 29 0.84 14.38 -0.47
N MET A 30 1.54 14.44 -1.60
CA MET A 30 1.42 13.47 -2.69
C MET A 30 1.85 12.08 -2.24
N TYR A 31 2.94 11.98 -1.48
CA TYR A 31 3.36 10.74 -0.87
C TYR A 31 2.25 10.15 0.01
N CYS A 32 1.67 10.92 0.93
CA CYS A 32 0.54 10.48 1.77
C CYS A 32 -0.68 10.03 0.94
N ALA A 33 -0.98 10.70 -0.16
CA ALA A 33 -2.08 10.31 -1.06
C ALA A 33 -1.81 8.98 -1.77
N VAL A 34 -0.58 8.75 -2.23
CA VAL A 34 -0.14 7.48 -2.80
C VAL A 34 -0.20 6.37 -1.76
N LEU A 35 0.14 6.65 -0.50
CA LEU A 35 -0.03 5.70 0.60
C LEU A 35 -1.50 5.26 0.74
N ALA A 36 -2.42 6.22 0.78
CA ALA A 36 -3.84 5.92 0.87
C ALA A 36 -4.31 5.08 -0.33
N LEU A 37 -3.88 5.43 -1.54
CA LEU A 37 -4.19 4.68 -2.76
C LEU A 37 -3.68 3.22 -2.68
N CYS A 38 -2.48 2.99 -2.14
CA CYS A 38 -1.97 1.64 -1.89
C CYS A 38 -2.88 0.87 -0.93
N VAL A 39 -3.36 1.49 0.16
CA VAL A 39 -4.26 0.83 1.11
C VAL A 39 -5.61 0.50 0.47
N PHE A 40 -6.12 1.36 -0.43
CA PHE A 40 -7.34 1.11 -1.18
C PHE A 40 -7.20 0.04 -2.26
N ALA A 41 -6.00 -0.16 -2.81
CA ALA A 41 -5.77 -1.14 -3.86
C ALA A 41 -5.97 -2.58 -3.36
N PHE A 42 -5.67 -2.86 -2.07
CA PHE A 42 -5.82 -4.20 -1.49
C PHE A 42 -7.24 -4.76 -1.53
N PRO A 43 -8.27 -4.10 -0.96
CA PRO A 43 -9.63 -4.63 -0.97
C PRO A 43 -10.14 -4.84 -2.39
N VAL A 44 -9.75 -3.96 -3.33
CA VAL A 44 -10.06 -4.11 -4.75
C VAL A 44 -9.42 -5.37 -5.32
N GLN A 45 -8.13 -5.60 -5.10
CA GLN A 45 -7.45 -6.84 -5.54
C GLN A 45 -8.09 -8.11 -4.95
N PHE A 46 -8.52 -8.08 -3.69
CA PHE A 46 -9.23 -9.19 -3.05
C PHE A 46 -10.62 -9.40 -3.66
N TYR A 47 -11.36 -8.33 -3.93
CA TYR A 47 -12.66 -8.38 -4.60
C TYR A 47 -12.56 -9.00 -5.99
N PHE A 48 -11.62 -8.53 -6.81
CA PHE A 48 -11.41 -9.07 -8.16
C PHE A 48 -11.12 -10.56 -8.10
N ARG A 49 -10.23 -10.99 -7.21
CA ARG A 49 -9.96 -12.42 -7.02
C ARG A 49 -11.18 -13.17 -6.54
N PHE A 50 -11.94 -12.65 -5.59
CA PHE A 50 -13.17 -13.30 -5.14
C PHE A 50 -14.16 -13.53 -6.28
N LYS A 51 -14.37 -12.52 -7.14
CA LYS A 51 -15.26 -12.63 -8.31
C LYS A 51 -14.77 -13.64 -9.34
N THR A 52 -13.50 -13.53 -9.74
CA THR A 52 -12.90 -14.43 -10.73
C THR A 52 -12.85 -15.87 -10.24
N LEU A 53 -12.61 -16.09 -8.93
CA LEU A 53 -12.49 -17.43 -8.35
C LEU A 53 -13.84 -18.05 -7.96
N GLY A 54 -14.78 -17.23 -7.48
CA GLY A 54 -16.02 -17.68 -6.89
C GLY A 54 -17.17 -17.86 -7.85
N GLN A 55 -17.19 -17.08 -8.92
CA GLN A 55 -18.34 -17.04 -9.81
C GLN A 55 -17.97 -17.38 -11.27
N ASN A 56 -16.68 -17.66 -11.54
CA ASN A 56 -16.13 -17.73 -12.90
C ASN A 56 -16.58 -16.54 -13.77
N ASP A 57 -16.85 -15.41 -13.13
CA ASP A 57 -17.42 -14.23 -13.75
C ASP A 57 -16.30 -13.22 -13.99
N THR A 58 -16.21 -12.75 -15.22
CA THR A 58 -15.27 -11.70 -15.57
C THR A 58 -15.86 -10.38 -15.12
N VAL A 59 -15.22 -9.75 -14.13
CA VAL A 59 -15.63 -8.42 -13.71
C VAL A 59 -15.50 -7.47 -14.91
N SER A 60 -16.59 -6.76 -15.22
CA SER A 60 -16.60 -5.78 -16.31
C SER A 60 -15.46 -4.77 -16.16
N THR A 61 -14.73 -4.51 -17.25
CA THR A 61 -13.65 -3.52 -17.29
C THR A 61 -14.15 -2.14 -16.86
N VAL A 62 -15.41 -1.79 -17.18
CA VAL A 62 -16.03 -0.53 -16.75
C VAL A 62 -16.12 -0.45 -15.24
N PHE A 63 -16.49 -1.54 -14.57
CA PHE A 63 -16.56 -1.60 -13.11
C PHE A 63 -15.16 -1.49 -12.48
N HIS A 64 -14.14 -2.09 -13.11
CA HIS A 64 -12.74 -1.95 -12.67
C HIS A 64 -12.26 -0.50 -12.76
N ILE A 65 -12.51 0.17 -13.88
CA ILE A 65 -12.15 1.57 -14.07
C ILE A 65 -12.90 2.45 -13.05
N ALA A 66 -14.19 2.20 -12.84
CA ALA A 66 -14.99 2.95 -11.86
C ALA A 66 -14.43 2.82 -10.44
N LEU A 67 -14.06 1.61 -10.01
CA LEU A 67 -13.40 1.40 -8.71
C LEU A 67 -12.08 2.18 -8.60
N TRP A 68 -11.24 2.15 -9.63
CA TRP A 68 -10.00 2.92 -9.65
C TRP A 68 -10.23 4.42 -9.55
N LEU A 69 -11.21 4.96 -10.28
CA LEU A 69 -11.56 6.38 -10.21
C LEU A 69 -12.05 6.78 -8.81
N ILE A 70 -12.85 5.93 -8.17
CA ILE A 70 -13.29 6.14 -6.79
C ILE A 70 -12.09 6.16 -5.83
N MET A 71 -11.13 5.23 -5.99
CA MET A 71 -9.92 5.22 -5.17
C MET A 71 -9.06 6.48 -5.37
N ILE A 72 -8.88 6.91 -6.63
CA ILE A 72 -8.15 8.13 -6.96
C ILE A 72 -8.85 9.34 -6.34
N PHE A 73 -10.19 9.41 -6.42
CA PHE A 73 -10.96 10.49 -5.80
C PHE A 73 -10.71 10.57 -4.28
N PHE A 74 -10.78 9.45 -3.56
CA PHE A 74 -10.49 9.44 -2.12
C PHE A 74 -9.04 9.79 -1.80
N ALA A 75 -8.08 9.33 -2.60
CA ALA A 75 -6.67 9.69 -2.44
C ALA A 75 -6.42 11.19 -2.68
N SER A 76 -7.05 11.77 -3.71
CA SER A 76 -7.02 13.21 -3.98
C SER A 76 -7.69 14.02 -2.88
N PHE A 77 -8.76 13.50 -2.28
CA PHE A 77 -9.39 14.14 -1.13
C PHE A 77 -8.45 14.18 0.08
N ILE A 78 -7.76 13.08 0.38
CA ILE A 78 -6.73 13.02 1.45
C ILE A 78 -5.57 13.98 1.14
N PHE A 79 -5.11 14.04 -0.11
CA PHE A 79 -4.10 15.01 -0.54
C PHE A 79 -4.53 16.44 -0.18
N PHE A 80 -5.75 16.82 -0.58
CA PHE A 80 -6.30 18.14 -0.33
C PHE A 80 -6.42 18.44 1.17
N LEU A 81 -6.87 17.47 1.97
CA LEU A 81 -6.92 17.62 3.43
C LEU A 81 -5.54 17.83 4.04
N PHE A 82 -4.50 17.13 3.58
CA PHE A 82 -3.15 17.37 4.05
C PHE A 82 -2.63 18.75 3.66
N VAL A 83 -2.91 19.21 2.44
CA VAL A 83 -2.53 20.55 1.99
C VAL A 83 -3.19 21.64 2.85
N LEU A 84 -4.45 21.44 3.26
CA LEU A 84 -5.14 22.36 4.16
C LEU A 84 -4.70 22.24 5.62
N ALA A 85 -4.29 21.05 6.05
CA ALA A 85 -3.99 20.74 7.45
C ALA A 85 -2.60 21.21 7.89
N TYR A 86 -1.64 21.24 6.97
CA TYR A 86 -0.28 21.65 7.26
C TYR A 86 -0.10 23.15 7.05
N ASP A 87 0.40 23.81 8.08
CA ASP A 87 0.77 25.22 7.99
C ASP A 87 2.13 25.32 7.31
N PHE A 88 2.18 25.99 6.16
CA PHE A 88 3.36 26.06 5.31
C PHE A 88 4.28 27.19 5.78
N HIS A 89 4.96 27.00 6.91
CA HIS A 89 5.91 27.99 7.39
C HIS A 89 7.24 27.89 6.65
N THR A 90 7.48 28.86 5.78
CA THR A 90 8.71 28.97 4.98
C THR A 90 9.94 29.42 5.77
N ASP A 91 9.77 29.93 6.99
CA ASP A 91 10.87 30.54 7.74
C ASP A 91 10.92 30.05 9.19
N LEU A 92 12.05 29.43 9.56
CA LEU A 92 12.35 28.94 10.91
C LEU A 92 12.34 30.08 11.95
N ALA A 93 12.59 31.32 11.50
CA ALA A 93 12.52 32.52 12.33
C ALA A 93 11.07 33.00 12.59
N SER A 94 10.15 32.72 11.66
CA SER A 94 8.73 33.06 11.79
C SER A 94 7.97 32.04 12.66
N TYR A 95 8.44 30.80 12.70
CA TYR A 95 7.90 29.74 13.54
C TYR A 95 8.60 29.75 14.90
N ASN A 96 8.02 30.46 15.87
CA ASN A 96 8.42 30.58 17.28
C ASN A 96 9.85 30.13 17.63
N TYR A 97 10.74 31.07 17.97
CA TYR A 97 12.15 30.88 18.35
C TYR A 97 12.41 29.70 19.31
N HIS A 98 11.44 29.33 20.14
CA HIS A 98 11.53 28.18 21.04
C HIS A 98 11.44 26.81 20.34
N HIS A 99 10.67 26.71 19.24
CA HIS A 99 10.55 25.49 18.44
C HIS A 99 11.73 25.30 17.50
N SER A 100 12.28 26.39 16.94
CA SER A 100 13.47 26.35 16.11
C SER A 100 14.71 25.86 16.88
N GLN A 101 14.85 26.25 18.15
CA GLN A 101 15.91 25.73 19.04
C GLN A 101 15.76 24.23 19.35
N ILE A 102 14.54 23.75 19.56
CA ILE A 102 14.25 22.33 19.80
C ILE A 102 14.56 21.49 18.56
N ILE A 103 14.18 21.96 17.37
CA ILE A 103 14.50 21.30 16.09
C ILE A 103 16.01 21.28 15.85
N ALA A 104 16.71 22.39 16.12
CA ALA A 104 18.16 22.50 15.98
C ALA A 104 18.91 21.55 16.93
N GLN A 105 18.44 21.39 18.17
CA GLN A 105 19.05 20.51 19.18
C GLN A 105 18.82 19.02 18.90
N PHE A 106 17.65 18.63 18.37
CA PHE A 106 17.32 17.21 18.21
C PHE A 106 17.92 16.56 16.97
N VAL A 107 18.33 17.32 15.95
CA VAL A 107 18.66 16.72 14.64
C VAL A 107 20.06 17.07 14.13
N ASN A 108 20.90 17.83 14.87
CA ASN A 108 22.18 18.35 14.33
C ASN A 108 21.99 18.95 12.93
N PHE A 109 20.90 19.72 12.77
CA PHE A 109 20.39 20.07 11.45
C PHE A 109 20.92 21.40 10.94
N ASP A 110 21.16 21.46 9.64
CA ASP A 110 21.39 22.71 8.94
C ASP A 110 20.05 23.48 8.89
N ALA A 111 20.04 24.71 9.41
CA ALA A 111 18.82 25.50 9.62
C ALA A 111 18.06 25.82 8.32
N SER A 112 18.66 25.55 7.16
CA SER A 112 18.14 25.85 5.82
C SER A 112 17.25 24.76 5.22
N MET A 113 17.08 23.60 5.85
CA MET A 113 16.33 22.50 5.23
C MET A 113 14.82 22.64 5.42
N PRO A 114 14.00 22.33 4.39
CA PRO A 114 12.56 22.43 4.48
C PRO A 114 11.96 21.33 5.39
N PHE A 115 11.01 21.73 6.25
CA PHE A 115 10.32 20.83 7.17
C PHE A 115 8.80 21.12 7.21
N VAL A 116 7.97 20.09 7.32
CA VAL A 116 6.52 20.25 7.47
C VAL A 116 6.16 20.06 8.95
N VAL A 117 5.35 20.97 9.50
CA VAL A 117 4.85 20.84 10.88
C VAL A 117 3.36 20.62 10.89
N GLY A 118 2.94 19.51 11.47
CA GLY A 118 1.55 19.25 11.85
C GLY A 118 1.33 19.64 13.30
N THR A 119 0.50 20.64 13.55
CA THR A 119 0.10 21.04 14.91
C THR A 119 -1.03 20.13 15.41
N PRO A 120 -0.96 19.59 16.64
CA PRO A 120 -2.03 18.75 17.20
C PRO A 120 -3.32 19.53 17.51
N GLU A 121 -3.25 20.86 17.46
CA GLU A 121 -4.37 21.77 17.65
C GLU A 121 -5.20 21.97 16.37
N SER A 122 -4.62 21.65 15.19
CA SER A 122 -5.32 21.77 13.92
C SER A 122 -6.46 20.74 13.82
N ILE A 123 -7.70 21.24 13.88
CA ILE A 123 -8.89 20.40 13.72
C ILE A 123 -8.90 19.68 12.37
N VAL A 124 -8.36 20.31 11.32
CA VAL A 124 -8.26 19.73 9.98
C VAL A 124 -7.30 18.54 9.99
N LEU A 125 -6.17 18.66 10.67
CA LEU A 125 -5.20 17.57 10.81
C LEU A 125 -5.80 16.40 11.60
N THR A 126 -6.48 16.68 12.72
CA THR A 126 -7.17 15.64 13.52
C THR A 126 -8.25 14.93 12.70
N LEU A 127 -9.08 15.67 11.97
CA LEU A 127 -10.12 15.10 11.10
C LEU A 127 -9.51 14.24 9.99
N ASN A 128 -8.40 14.67 9.39
CA ASN A 128 -7.72 13.91 8.36
C ASN A 128 -7.15 12.59 8.89
N PHE A 129 -6.54 12.59 10.08
CA PHE A 129 -6.08 11.36 10.73
C PHE A 129 -7.25 10.44 11.13
N ALA A 130 -8.35 11.00 11.65
CA ALA A 130 -9.54 10.22 11.96
C ALA A 130 -10.15 9.58 10.71
N PHE A 131 -10.27 10.34 9.63
CA PHE A 131 -10.74 9.83 8.33
C PHE A 131 -9.82 8.72 7.80
N SER A 132 -8.52 8.95 7.81
CA SER A 132 -7.51 7.95 7.40
C SER A 132 -7.61 6.67 8.24
N LEU A 133 -7.84 6.79 9.56
CA LEU A 133 -8.03 5.64 10.45
C LEU A 133 -9.27 4.83 10.08
N VAL A 134 -10.41 5.49 9.85
CA VAL A 134 -11.66 4.82 9.42
C VAL A 134 -11.45 4.11 8.09
N LEU A 135 -10.77 4.74 7.14
CA LEU A 135 -10.45 4.13 5.84
C LEU A 135 -9.54 2.90 5.98
N PHE A 136 -8.52 2.97 6.83
CA PHE A 136 -7.64 1.84 7.08
C PHE A 136 -8.40 0.68 7.72
N ILE A 137 -9.21 0.94 8.74
CA ILE A 137 -10.04 -0.08 9.40
C ILE A 137 -11.01 -0.72 8.41
N THR A 138 -11.76 0.09 7.66
CA THR A 138 -12.75 -0.41 6.70
C THR A 138 -12.09 -1.24 5.59
N SER A 139 -10.98 -0.78 5.02
CA SER A 139 -10.18 -1.53 4.05
C SER A 139 -9.73 -2.89 4.61
N SER A 140 -9.23 -2.90 5.85
CA SER A 140 -8.82 -4.12 6.55
C SER A 140 -9.96 -5.14 6.70
N LEU A 141 -11.12 -4.66 7.14
CA LEU A 141 -12.29 -5.51 7.35
C LEU A 141 -12.77 -6.12 6.04
N ILE A 142 -12.76 -5.34 4.95
CA ILE A 142 -13.12 -5.82 3.60
C ILE A 142 -12.14 -6.91 3.15
N VAL A 143 -10.84 -6.71 3.33
CA VAL A 143 -9.81 -7.71 2.99
C VAL A 143 -10.02 -9.00 3.79
N ILE A 144 -10.22 -8.91 5.10
CA ILE A 144 -10.47 -10.08 5.98
C ILE A 144 -11.75 -10.80 5.55
N TYR A 145 -12.81 -10.05 5.23
CA TYR A 145 -14.08 -10.60 4.76
C TYR A 145 -13.89 -11.40 3.47
N TYR A 146 -13.31 -10.81 2.43
CA TYR A 146 -13.08 -11.52 1.16
C TYR A 146 -12.08 -12.66 1.31
N ALA A 147 -11.06 -12.53 2.16
CA ALA A 147 -10.13 -13.61 2.43
C ALA A 147 -10.86 -14.84 2.99
N ARG A 148 -11.78 -14.63 3.95
CA ARG A 148 -12.63 -15.68 4.50
C ARG A 148 -13.57 -16.28 3.46
N CYS A 149 -14.21 -15.46 2.63
CA CYS A 149 -15.10 -15.96 1.57
C CYS A 149 -14.35 -16.82 0.55
N ILE A 150 -13.17 -16.40 0.11
CA ILE A 150 -12.32 -17.19 -0.82
C ILE A 150 -11.88 -18.51 -0.16
N SER A 151 -11.46 -18.48 1.10
CA SER A 151 -11.09 -19.70 1.83
C SER A 151 -12.25 -20.71 1.91
N LYS A 152 -13.46 -20.25 2.25
CA LYS A 152 -14.64 -21.12 2.32
C LYS A 152 -15.00 -21.70 0.96
N LEU A 153 -14.97 -20.88 -0.08
CA LEU A 153 -15.24 -21.29 -1.45
C LEU A 153 -14.27 -22.38 -1.93
N ILE A 154 -12.97 -22.23 -1.68
CA ILE A 154 -11.95 -23.22 -2.09
C ILE A 154 -12.17 -24.57 -1.37
N VAL A 155 -12.61 -24.55 -0.11
CA VAL A 155 -12.90 -25.78 0.64
C VAL A 155 -14.17 -26.46 0.14
N HIS A 156 -15.20 -25.68 -0.19
CA HIS A 156 -16.53 -26.20 -0.55
C HIS A 156 -16.67 -26.58 -2.04
N ASN A 157 -15.81 -26.08 -2.92
CA ASN A 157 -15.85 -26.43 -4.34
C ASN A 157 -15.28 -27.85 -4.57
N ALA A 158 -16.16 -28.85 -4.50
CA ALA A 158 -15.86 -30.25 -4.78
C ALA A 158 -15.53 -30.51 -6.26
N GLU A 159 -15.95 -29.64 -7.16
CA GLU A 159 -15.80 -29.81 -8.62
C GLU A 159 -14.42 -29.37 -9.16
N MET A 160 -13.57 -28.75 -8.34
CA MET A 160 -12.23 -28.34 -8.76
C MET A 160 -11.24 -29.52 -8.72
N THR A 161 -10.51 -29.73 -9.82
CA THR A 161 -9.40 -30.70 -9.84
C THR A 161 -8.34 -30.35 -8.79
N ASP A 162 -7.69 -31.36 -8.20
CA ASP A 162 -6.70 -31.19 -7.13
C ASP A 162 -5.56 -30.25 -7.51
N ARG A 163 -5.13 -30.29 -8.79
CA ARG A 163 -4.07 -29.42 -9.30
C ARG A 163 -4.49 -27.95 -9.30
N PHE A 164 -5.73 -27.66 -9.72
CA PHE A 164 -6.28 -26.31 -9.68
C PHE A 164 -6.49 -25.84 -8.24
N LYS A 165 -7.05 -26.71 -7.38
CA LYS A 165 -7.25 -26.42 -5.95
C LYS A 165 -5.93 -26.06 -5.25
N HIS A 166 -4.86 -26.81 -5.52
CA HIS A 166 -3.54 -26.53 -4.98
C HIS A 166 -2.97 -25.18 -5.49
N LEU A 167 -3.11 -24.90 -6.79
CA LEU A 167 -2.69 -23.61 -7.36
C LEU A 167 -3.44 -22.43 -6.71
N TYR A 168 -4.75 -22.56 -6.52
CA TYR A 168 -5.57 -21.54 -5.88
C TYR A 168 -5.21 -21.33 -4.42
N LEU A 169 -5.00 -22.40 -3.65
CA LEU A 169 -4.52 -22.30 -2.27
C LEU A 169 -3.18 -21.58 -2.20
N MET A 170 -2.25 -21.86 -3.13
CA MET A 170 -0.96 -21.15 -3.18
C MET A 170 -1.14 -19.66 -3.48
N MET A 171 -1.93 -19.29 -4.49
CA MET A 171 -2.18 -17.89 -4.84
C MET A 171 -2.90 -17.13 -3.71
N HIS A 172 -3.85 -17.78 -3.04
CA HIS A 172 -4.59 -17.21 -1.93
C HIS A 172 -3.71 -17.02 -0.69
N ARG A 173 -2.92 -18.02 -0.31
CA ARG A 173 -1.94 -17.92 0.78
C ARG A 173 -0.94 -16.81 0.54
N THR A 174 -0.43 -16.69 -0.69
CA THR A 174 0.51 -15.62 -1.06
C THR A 174 -0.11 -14.24 -0.83
N LEU A 175 -1.36 -14.06 -1.25
CA LEU A 175 -2.08 -12.80 -1.08
C LEU A 175 -2.36 -12.48 0.39
N ILE A 176 -2.75 -13.48 1.20
CA ILE A 176 -2.91 -13.29 2.65
C ILE A 176 -1.58 -12.87 3.28
N ILE A 177 -0.46 -13.53 2.92
CA ILE A 177 0.86 -13.18 3.45
C ILE A 177 1.25 -11.76 3.04
N GLN A 178 1.04 -11.38 1.78
CA GLN A 178 1.28 -10.01 1.31
C GLN A 178 0.43 -8.99 2.05
N ALA A 179 -0.86 -9.30 2.27
CA ALA A 179 -1.75 -8.45 3.04
C ALA A 179 -1.28 -8.32 4.50
N VAL A 180 -0.93 -9.41 5.17
CA VAL A 180 -0.43 -9.40 6.56
C VAL A 180 0.86 -8.59 6.65
N ILE A 181 1.80 -8.78 5.72
CA ILE A 181 3.05 -8.02 5.68
C ILE A 181 2.76 -6.54 5.48
N PHE A 182 1.89 -6.18 4.53
CA PHE A 182 1.50 -4.79 4.32
C PHE A 182 0.81 -4.20 5.56
N PHE A 183 -0.04 -5.00 6.22
CA PHE A 183 -0.69 -4.60 7.46
C PHE A 183 0.32 -4.35 8.57
N VAL A 184 1.30 -5.22 8.78
CA VAL A 184 2.28 -5.08 9.85
C VAL A 184 3.31 -3.99 9.53
N ALA A 185 3.76 -3.90 8.28
CA ALA A 185 4.84 -3.00 7.88
C ALA A 185 4.37 -1.58 7.57
N ALA A 186 3.14 -1.41 7.09
CA ALA A 186 2.62 -0.14 6.64
C ALA A 186 1.40 0.33 7.43
N VAL A 187 0.31 -0.44 7.37
CA VAL A 187 -0.99 0.03 7.88
C VAL A 187 -1.02 0.12 9.40
N GLY A 188 -0.48 -0.87 10.09
CA GLY A 188 -0.42 -0.95 11.55
C GLY A 188 0.30 0.25 12.15
N PRO A 189 1.55 0.55 11.74
CA PRO A 189 2.24 1.74 12.20
C PRO A 189 1.49 3.02 11.82
N ALA A 190 0.97 3.15 10.60
CA ALA A 190 0.19 4.33 10.20
C ALA A 190 -1.10 4.51 11.03
N MET A 191 -1.82 3.42 11.33
CA MET A 191 -3.00 3.42 12.20
C MET A 191 -2.64 3.81 13.63
N SER A 192 -1.56 3.24 14.16
CA SER A 192 -1.06 3.61 15.47
C SER A 192 -0.79 5.11 15.50
N LEU A 193 -0.14 5.67 14.49
CA LEU A 193 0.12 7.11 14.41
C LEU A 193 -1.14 7.96 14.39
N CYS A 194 -2.11 7.58 13.56
CA CYS A 194 -3.42 8.25 13.55
C CYS A 194 -4.06 8.19 14.94
N LEU A 195 -3.99 7.03 15.61
CA LEU A 195 -4.56 6.82 16.94
C LEU A 195 -3.83 7.65 18.01
N PHE A 196 -2.50 7.62 18.05
CA PHE A 196 -1.69 8.40 18.98
C PHE A 196 -1.95 9.90 18.81
N GLN A 197 -2.09 10.36 17.56
CA GLN A 197 -2.40 11.77 17.28
C GLN A 197 -3.81 12.15 17.74
N VAL A 198 -4.82 11.31 17.43
CA VAL A 198 -6.21 11.55 17.84
C VAL A 198 -6.35 11.53 19.37
N LEU A 199 -5.60 10.65 20.05
CA LEU A 199 -5.58 10.55 21.52
C LEU A 199 -4.61 11.53 22.21
N LYS A 200 -3.86 12.35 21.44
CA LYS A 200 -2.88 13.33 21.95
C LYS A 200 -1.83 12.74 22.89
N LEU A 201 -1.36 11.53 22.58
CA LEU A 201 -0.36 10.81 23.38
C LEU A 201 1.07 11.28 23.04
N LYS A 202 1.87 11.60 24.07
CA LYS A 202 3.17 12.28 23.91
C LYS A 202 4.32 11.39 23.40
N ASP A 203 4.28 10.07 23.64
CA ASP A 203 5.42 9.16 23.38
C ASP A 203 5.36 8.42 22.03
N ALA A 204 4.69 8.97 21.03
CA ALA A 204 4.45 8.30 19.75
C ALA A 204 5.67 8.26 18.81
N TYR A 205 6.75 8.97 19.13
CA TYR A 205 7.88 9.19 18.22
C TYR A 205 8.67 7.91 17.88
N VAL A 206 8.85 6.99 18.83
CA VAL A 206 9.58 5.72 18.60
C VAL A 206 8.80 4.85 17.62
N LEU A 207 7.50 4.73 17.85
CA LEU A 207 6.62 3.95 17.01
C LEU A 207 6.50 4.55 15.61
N PHE A 208 6.55 5.88 15.51
CA PHE A 208 6.64 6.60 14.23
C PHE A 208 7.88 6.19 13.43
N SER A 209 9.06 6.31 14.05
CA SER A 209 10.35 6.06 13.40
C SER A 209 10.45 4.60 12.89
N LEU A 210 10.00 3.66 13.72
CA LEU A 210 9.89 2.25 13.33
C LEU A 210 8.91 2.06 12.18
N GLY A 211 7.73 2.68 12.25
CA GLY A 211 6.71 2.61 11.20
C GLY A 211 7.17 3.11 9.84
N ALA A 212 7.80 4.29 9.80
CA ALA A 212 8.36 4.85 8.58
C ALA A 212 9.45 3.94 7.98
N SER A 213 10.28 3.34 8.84
CA SER A 213 11.31 2.39 8.41
C SER A 213 10.68 1.15 7.78
N PHE A 214 9.72 0.49 8.43
CA PHE A 214 9.02 -0.67 7.87
C PHE A 214 8.28 -0.35 6.57
N PHE A 215 7.68 0.85 6.49
CA PHE A 215 7.00 1.29 5.29
C PHE A 215 7.96 1.38 4.10
N ALA A 216 9.14 1.98 4.29
CA ALA A 216 10.15 2.13 3.23
C ALA A 216 10.60 0.78 2.63
N TRP A 217 10.54 -0.31 3.40
CA TRP A 217 10.86 -1.66 2.93
C TRP A 217 9.70 -2.36 2.21
N THR A 218 8.47 -1.86 2.33
CA THR A 218 7.28 -2.51 1.74
C THR A 218 7.40 -2.76 0.23
N PRO A 219 7.87 -1.81 -0.60
CA PRO A 219 8.07 -2.04 -2.04
C PRO A 219 9.11 -3.13 -2.35
N VAL A 220 10.05 -3.39 -1.44
CA VAL A 220 11.09 -4.43 -1.58
C VAL A 220 10.55 -5.78 -1.11
N ILE A 221 9.82 -5.82 0.01
CA ILE A 221 9.31 -7.07 0.58
C ILE A 221 8.25 -7.70 -0.33
N ASN A 222 7.36 -6.91 -0.93
CA ASN A 222 6.27 -7.45 -1.76
C ASN A 222 6.74 -8.31 -2.97
N PRO A 223 7.72 -7.87 -3.79
CA PRO A 223 8.27 -8.71 -4.86
C PRO A 223 9.09 -9.88 -4.31
N LEU A 224 9.79 -9.74 -3.18
CA LEU A 224 10.52 -10.86 -2.55
C LEU A 224 9.59 -11.97 -2.10
N VAL A 225 8.47 -11.61 -1.47
CA VAL A 225 7.41 -12.56 -1.06
C VAL A 225 6.84 -13.27 -2.28
N SER A 226 6.55 -12.52 -3.35
CA SER A 226 6.08 -13.07 -4.62
C SER A 226 7.10 -14.05 -5.22
N MET A 227 8.39 -13.68 -5.23
CA MET A 227 9.48 -14.51 -5.75
C MET A 227 9.68 -15.78 -4.92
N TYR A 228 9.53 -15.71 -3.60
CA TYR A 228 9.72 -16.86 -2.71
C TYR A 228 8.55 -17.85 -2.81
N LEU A 229 7.31 -17.36 -2.75
CA LEU A 229 6.10 -18.18 -2.63
C LEU A 229 5.56 -18.67 -3.98
N VAL A 230 5.68 -17.89 -5.06
CA VAL A 230 5.11 -18.24 -6.37
C VAL A 230 6.15 -19.02 -7.18
N ARG A 231 6.17 -20.34 -6.99
CA ARG A 231 7.10 -21.27 -7.69
C ARG A 231 7.22 -21.07 -9.21
N PRO A 232 6.14 -20.87 -10.00
CA PRO A 232 6.29 -20.65 -11.44
C PRO A 232 6.98 -19.32 -11.77
N TYR A 233 6.68 -18.25 -11.01
CA TYR A 233 7.33 -16.95 -11.16
C TYR A 233 8.84 -17.05 -10.85
N ARG A 234 9.19 -17.74 -9.76
CA ARG A 234 10.57 -18.04 -9.39
C ARG A 234 11.32 -18.77 -10.49
N ARG A 235 10.73 -19.82 -11.07
CA ARG A 235 11.33 -20.58 -12.18
C ARG A 235 11.57 -19.69 -13.38
N MET A 236 10.58 -18.90 -13.80
CA MET A 236 10.71 -17.99 -14.93
C MET A 236 11.81 -16.94 -14.71
N LEU A 237 11.90 -16.37 -13.52
CA LEU A 237 12.96 -15.43 -13.14
C LEU A 237 14.34 -16.08 -13.19
N PHE A 238 14.51 -17.25 -12.57
CA PHE A 238 15.78 -17.97 -12.62
C PHE A 238 16.15 -18.39 -14.04
N THR A 239 15.19 -18.80 -14.88
CA THR A 239 15.47 -19.11 -16.29
C THR A 239 15.89 -17.86 -17.06
N LYS A 240 15.28 -16.71 -16.83
CA LYS A 240 15.70 -15.45 -17.47
C LYS A 240 17.08 -15.01 -16.99
N ILE A 241 17.34 -15.05 -15.68
CA ILE A 241 18.62 -14.67 -15.10
C ILE A 241 19.73 -15.64 -15.53
N LEU A 242 19.53 -16.96 -15.39
CA LEU A 242 20.50 -17.98 -15.80
C LEU A 242 20.64 -18.12 -17.32
N GLY A 243 19.58 -17.80 -18.08
CA GLY A 243 19.61 -17.71 -19.53
C GLY A 243 20.43 -16.51 -20.01
N VAL A 244 20.41 -15.39 -19.29
CA VAL A 244 21.37 -14.28 -19.48
C VAL A 244 22.80 -14.74 -19.20
N PHE A 245 23.00 -15.71 -18.30
CA PHE A 245 24.30 -16.35 -18.05
C PHE A 245 24.60 -17.56 -18.95
N GLY A 246 23.88 -17.76 -20.06
CA GLY A 246 24.20 -18.78 -21.07
C GLY A 246 23.87 -20.23 -20.67
N VAL A 247 23.17 -20.46 -19.56
CA VAL A 247 22.78 -21.81 -19.14
C VAL A 247 21.46 -22.19 -19.80
N ASN A 248 21.53 -22.69 -21.05
CA ASN A 248 20.39 -23.26 -21.77
C ASN A 248 19.95 -24.58 -21.11
N ARG A 249 19.10 -24.51 -20.07
CA ARG A 249 18.34 -25.67 -19.61
C ARG A 249 17.02 -25.74 -20.35
N VAL A 250 16.87 -26.78 -21.17
CA VAL A 250 15.60 -27.21 -21.74
C VAL A 250 14.69 -27.63 -20.59
N TYR A 251 13.81 -26.72 -20.16
CA TYR A 251 12.75 -27.10 -19.24
C TYR A 251 11.62 -27.75 -20.05
N PRO A 252 11.02 -28.85 -19.56
CA PRO A 252 9.83 -29.39 -20.18
C PRO A 252 8.79 -28.28 -20.17
N SER A 253 8.34 -27.88 -21.37
CA SER A 253 7.18 -27.02 -21.54
C SER A 253 6.09 -27.57 -20.64
N ILE A 254 5.54 -26.71 -19.78
CA ILE A 254 4.27 -27.01 -19.15
C ILE A 254 3.29 -27.09 -20.33
N SER A 255 3.11 -28.28 -20.89
CA SER A 255 1.94 -28.54 -21.70
C SER A 255 0.79 -28.31 -20.72
N MET A 256 0.13 -27.16 -20.88
CA MET A 256 -1.26 -27.09 -20.51
C MET A 256 -1.89 -28.16 -21.36
N GLY A 257 -2.09 -29.35 -20.78
CA GLY A 257 -2.67 -30.48 -21.49
C GLY A 257 -3.88 -29.94 -22.21
N GLY A 258 -3.88 -30.05 -23.53
CA GLY A 258 -4.98 -29.69 -24.41
C GLY A 258 -6.16 -30.63 -24.21
N GLY A 259 -6.57 -30.85 -22.96
CA GLY A 259 -7.94 -31.18 -22.65
C GLY A 259 -8.72 -29.91 -22.94
N THR A 260 -9.37 -29.90 -24.10
CA THR A 260 -10.43 -28.97 -24.46
C THR A 260 -11.46 -28.94 -23.33
N HIS A 261 -11.25 -28.07 -22.35
CA HIS A 261 -12.26 -27.76 -21.36
C HIS A 261 -13.39 -27.06 -22.13
N PRO A 262 -14.64 -27.52 -22.05
CA PRO A 262 -15.78 -26.97 -22.80
C PRO A 262 -16.11 -25.49 -22.45
N TYR A 263 -15.35 -24.86 -21.56
CA TYR A 263 -15.48 -23.46 -21.19
C TYR A 263 -14.61 -22.50 -22.03
N VAL A 264 -13.59 -22.98 -22.77
CA VAL A 264 -12.72 -22.10 -23.58
C VAL A 264 -13.34 -21.78 -24.95
N SER A 265 -14.28 -22.60 -25.45
CA SER A 265 -14.91 -22.37 -26.77
C SER A 265 -15.89 -21.19 -26.80
N LYS A 266 -16.33 -20.68 -25.64
CA LYS A 266 -17.21 -19.50 -25.56
C LYS A 266 -16.47 -18.15 -25.61
N ILE A 267 -15.15 -18.13 -25.40
CA ILE A 267 -14.39 -16.87 -25.44
C ILE A 267 -13.96 -16.53 -26.88
N SER A 268 -13.78 -17.53 -27.75
CA SER A 268 -13.43 -17.30 -29.15
C SER A 268 -14.61 -16.84 -30.03
N THR A 269 -15.85 -16.95 -29.55
CA THR A 269 -17.05 -16.52 -30.30
C THR A 269 -17.42 -15.06 -30.04
N ILE A 270 -16.87 -14.41 -29.00
CA ILE A 270 -17.18 -13.01 -28.65
C ILE A 270 -16.26 -12.01 -29.39
N PHE A 271 -15.17 -12.47 -30.01
CA PHE A 271 -14.21 -11.61 -30.73
C PHE A 271 -14.35 -11.63 -32.27
N ASN A 272 -15.40 -12.27 -32.82
CA ASN A 272 -15.63 -12.36 -34.26
C ASN A 272 -17.01 -11.81 -34.72
N THR A 273 -17.60 -10.89 -33.94
CA THR A 273 -18.75 -10.05 -34.33
C THR A 273 -18.53 -8.64 -33.83
#